data_AF-A0A1Q5S781-F1
#
_entry.id   AF-A0A1Q5S781-F1
#
_cell.length_a   1.000
_cell.length_b   1.000
_cell.length_c   1.000
_cell.angle_alpha   90.00
_cell.angle_beta   90.00
_cell.angle_gamma   90.00
#
_symmetry.space_group_name_H-M   'P 1'
#
loop_
_entity.id
_entity.type
_entity.pdbx_description
1 polymer ?
#
loop_
_entity_poly.entity_id
_entity_poly.type
_entity_poly.pdbx_seq_one_letter_code
_entity_poly.pdbx_strand_id
1 'polypeptide(L)'
;MPYALFCNDAQISKAYPGEADVWKLAERSGLVVDVSADDDRPGPRRVLDNDYEIKPCRAAQGEDPAENKAEAEQQSRTELNLNS
;
A
#
# COMPACT_ATOMS: atom_id res chain seq x y z
N MET A 1 -2.44 4.94 14.03
CA MET A 1 -1.81 6.10 13.35
C MET A 1 -1.90 5.79 11.87
N PRO A 2 -2.37 6.73 11.01
CA PRO A 2 -2.61 6.41 9.60
C PRO A 2 -1.30 6.24 8.84
N TYR A 3 -1.35 5.47 7.75
CA TYR A 3 -0.23 5.24 6.84
C TYR A 3 -0.67 5.53 5.40
N ALA A 4 0.24 6.03 4.59
CA ALA A 4 0.00 6.22 3.17
C ALA A 4 1.21 5.78 2.35
N LEU A 5 0.97 5.51 1.07
CA LEU A 5 2.00 5.21 0.10
C LEU A 5 2.52 6.51 -0.51
N PHE A 6 3.83 6.65 -0.52
CA PHE A 6 4.56 7.74 -1.11
C PHE A 6 5.38 7.22 -2.28
N CYS A 7 5.48 8.01 -3.35
CA CYS A 7 6.41 7.78 -4.44
C CYS A 7 7.34 8.99 -4.54
N ASN A 8 8.65 8.80 -4.41
CA ASN A 8 9.64 9.89 -4.38
C ASN A 8 9.23 11.05 -3.44
N ASP A 9 8.85 10.73 -2.20
CA ASP A 9 8.31 11.65 -1.18
C ASP A 9 6.99 12.37 -1.52
N ALA A 10 6.37 12.11 -2.67
CA ALA A 10 5.03 12.56 -3.00
C ALA A 10 3.98 11.54 -2.56
N GLN A 11 2.98 11.96 -1.78
CA GLN A 11 1.87 11.08 -1.41
C GLN A 11 1.03 10.72 -2.64
N ILE A 12 0.95 9.43 -2.97
CA ILE A 12 0.20 8.94 -4.14
C ILE A 12 -1.04 8.14 -3.75
N SER A 13 -1.15 7.67 -2.50
CA SER A 13 -2.34 7.00 -1.99
C SER A 13 -3.07 7.81 -0.93
N LYS A 14 -4.35 7.49 -0.75
CA LYS A 14 -5.12 7.90 0.43
C LYS A 14 -4.49 7.35 1.72
N ALA A 15 -4.83 7.93 2.88
CA ALA A 15 -4.39 7.44 4.17
C ALA A 15 -5.23 6.24 4.63
N TYR A 16 -4.56 5.18 5.07
CA TYR A 16 -5.17 3.96 5.59
C TYR A 16 -4.94 3.85 7.09
N PRO A 17 -5.80 3.12 7.82
CA PRO A 17 -5.74 3.07 9.28
C PRO A 17 -4.53 2.28 9.78
N GLY A 18 -3.99 1.37 8.97
CA GLY A 18 -2.80 0.57 9.29
C GLY A 18 -1.87 0.38 8.09
N GLU A 19 -0.59 0.14 8.39
CA GLU A 19 0.44 -0.13 7.39
C GLU A 19 0.12 -1.36 6.53
N ALA A 20 -0.43 -2.41 7.16
CA ALA A 20 -0.80 -3.65 6.47
C ALA A 20 -1.86 -3.42 5.37
N ASP A 21 -2.73 -2.42 5.50
CA ASP A 21 -3.71 -2.07 4.47
C ASP A 21 -3.02 -1.41 3.26
N VAL A 22 -2.04 -0.54 3.51
CA VAL A 22 -1.23 0.07 2.45
C VAL A 22 -0.38 -0.98 1.75
N TRP A 23 0.18 -1.95 2.49
CA TRP A 23 0.91 -3.08 1.92
C TRP A 23 0.04 -3.92 0.97
N LYS A 24 -1.19 -4.25 1.37
CA LYS A 24 -2.12 -4.98 0.50
C LYS A 24 -2.44 -4.20 -0.78
N LEU A 25 -2.61 -2.87 -0.65
CA LEU A 25 -2.85 -2.00 -1.81
C LEU A 25 -1.65 -2.00 -2.75
N ALA A 26 -0.44 -1.84 -2.21
CA ALA A 26 0.80 -1.85 -2.98
C ALA A 26 1.02 -3.20 -3.67
N GLU A 27 0.78 -4.31 -2.96
CA GLU A 27 0.88 -5.66 -3.51
C GLU A 27 -0.10 -5.88 -4.66
N ARG A 28 -1.36 -5.47 -4.49
CA ARG A 28 -2.39 -5.54 -5.54
C ARG A 28 -2.04 -4.68 -6.75
N SER A 29 -1.39 -3.54 -6.53
CA SER A 29 -0.97 -2.63 -7.58
C SER A 29 0.33 -3.07 -8.28
N GLY A 30 0.95 -4.18 -7.84
CA GLY A 30 2.20 -4.67 -8.39
C GLY A 30 3.43 -3.84 -7.99
N LEU A 31 3.33 -3.05 -6.91
CA LEU A 31 4.40 -2.19 -6.40
C LEU A 31 5.33 -2.91 -5.42
N VAL A 32 4.94 -4.12 -5.01
CA VAL A 32 5.73 -4.98 -4.14
C VAL A 32 6.63 -5.86 -5.00
N VAL A 33 7.93 -5.71 -4.81
CA VAL A 33 8.97 -6.51 -5.44
C VAL A 33 9.46 -7.59 -4.47
N ASP A 34 9.67 -8.79 -5.00
CA ASP A 34 10.30 -9.88 -4.25
C ASP A 34 11.81 -9.74 -4.39
N VAL A 35 12.47 -9.27 -3.34
CA VAL A 35 13.92 -9.18 -3.31
C VAL A 35 14.45 -10.52 -2.82
N SER A 36 15.20 -11.20 -3.70
CA SER A 36 15.93 -12.41 -3.36
C SER A 36 16.90 -12.12 -2.22
N ALA A 37 17.03 -13.09 -1.30
CA ALA A 37 17.91 -12.96 -0.15
C ALA A 37 19.33 -12.57 -0.58
N ASP A 38 19.78 -11.38 -0.20
CA ASP A 38 21.17 -10.96 -0.33
C ASP A 38 22.00 -11.53 0.83
N ASP A 39 23.31 -11.64 0.66
CA ASP A 39 24.25 -12.41 1.51
C ASP A 39 24.20 -12.01 3.00
N ASP A 40 23.72 -10.79 3.31
CA ASP A 40 23.59 -10.25 4.67
C ASP A 40 22.34 -10.74 5.43
N ARG A 41 21.24 -11.14 4.76
CA ARG A 41 19.96 -11.46 5.44
C ARG A 41 19.15 -12.56 4.76
N PRO A 42 18.91 -13.70 5.42
CA PRO A 42 18.21 -14.83 4.82
C PRO A 42 16.70 -14.59 4.72
N GLY A 43 16.19 -14.62 3.49
CA GLY A 43 14.77 -14.80 3.18
C GLY A 43 14.26 -13.88 2.06
N PRO A 44 13.38 -14.36 1.15
CA PRO A 44 12.71 -13.50 0.19
C PRO A 44 11.88 -12.49 0.96
N ARG A 45 12.23 -11.20 0.82
CA ARG A 45 11.45 -10.11 1.40
C ARG A 45 10.66 -9.45 0.29
N ARG A 46 9.34 -9.45 0.46
CA ARG A 46 8.45 -8.53 -0.22
C ARG A 46 8.73 -7.13 0.30
N VAL A 47 9.42 -6.33 -0.52
CA VAL A 47 9.67 -4.92 -0.25
C VAL A 47 8.96 -4.08 -1.30
N LEU A 48 8.73 -2.81 -1.02
CA LEU A 48 8.29 -1.89 -2.06
C LEU A 48 9.45 -1.63 -3.00
N ASP A 49 9.13 -1.31 -4.25
CA ASP A 49 10.14 -0.79 -5.18
C ASP A 49 10.80 0.47 -4.58
N ASN A 50 12.06 0.74 -4.96
CA ASN A 50 12.86 1.83 -4.36
C ASN A 50 12.21 3.21 -4.53
N ASP A 51 11.36 3.36 -5.55
CA ASP A 51 10.59 4.57 -5.78
C ASP A 51 9.41 4.74 -4.82
N TYR A 52 9.05 3.71 -4.03
CA TYR A 52 7.85 3.66 -3.21
C TYR A 52 8.15 3.40 -1.73
N GLU A 53 7.49 4.14 -0.85
CA GLU A 53 7.64 4.01 0.60
C GLU A 53 6.29 4.11 1.31
N ILE A 54 6.09 3.29 2.34
CA ILE A 54 4.96 3.45 3.25
C ILE A 54 5.45 4.23 4.46
N LYS A 55 4.89 5.43 4.67
CA LYS A 55 5.23 6.31 5.78
C LYS A 55 3.98 6.63 6.60
N PRO A 56 4.10 6.78 7.92
CA PRO A 56 3.00 7.27 8.74
C PRO A 56 2.64 8.68 8.28
N CYS A 57 1.36 8.90 8.01
CA CYS A 57 0.85 10.15 7.48
C CYS A 57 -0.35 10.61 8.30
N ARG A 58 -0.66 11.91 8.23
CA ARG A 58 -1.90 12.45 8.79
C ARG A 58 -2.98 12.32 7.74
N ALA A 59 -4.14 11.79 8.11
CA ALA A 59 -5.30 11.82 7.25
C ALA A 59 -5.62 13.27 6.86
N ALA A 60 -5.90 13.50 5.58
CA ALA A 60 -6.28 14.82 5.10
C ALA A 60 -7.57 15.29 5.78
N GLN A 61 -7.81 16.61 5.80
CA GLN A 61 -9.03 17.14 6.41
C GLN A 61 -10.27 16.64 5.66
N GLY A 62 -11.13 15.90 6.36
CA GLY A 62 -12.32 15.27 5.78
C GLY A 62 -12.07 13.88 5.17
N GLU A 63 -10.83 13.37 5.26
CA GLU A 63 -10.50 12.02 4.83
C GLU A 63 -10.57 11.06 6.02
N ASP A 64 -11.40 10.02 5.89
CA ASP A 64 -11.54 8.99 6.92
C ASP A 64 -10.77 7.73 6.52
N PRO A 65 -9.70 7.35 7.25
CA PRO A 65 -8.91 6.18 6.89
C PRO A 65 -9.74 4.89 6.84
N ALA A 66 -10.76 4.78 7.69
CA ALA A 66 -11.66 3.64 7.70
C ALA A 66 -12.50 3.56 6.41
N GLU A 67 -12.99 4.70 5.93
CA GLU A 67 -13.73 4.79 4.65
C GLU A 67 -12.80 4.44 3.48
N ASN A 68 -11.57 4.95 3.48
CA ASN A 68 -10.58 4.63 2.44
C ASN A 68 -10.28 3.13 2.34
N LYS A 69 -10.19 2.44 3.48
CA LYS A 69 -10.05 0.98 3.53
C LYS A 69 -11.27 0.31 2.92
N ALA A 70 -12.47 0.73 3.33
CA ALA A 70 -13.72 0.15 2.84
C ALA A 70 -13.88 0.35 1.32
N GLU A 71 -13.58 1.54 0.79
CA GLU A 71 -13.57 1.81 -0.65
C GLU A 71 -12.54 0.95 -1.39
N ALA A 72 -11.32 0.83 -0.88
CA ALA A 72 -10.27 0.03 -1.52
C ALA A 72 -10.62 -1.46 -1.57
N GLU A 73 -11.33 -1.99 -0.57
CA GLU A 73 -11.86 -3.35 -0.57
C GLU A 73 -13.03 -3.51 -1.54
N GLN A 74 -13.93 -2.53 -1.60
CA GLN A 74 -15.06 -2.52 -2.54
C GLN A 74 -14.57 -2.48 -3.99
N GLN A 75 -13.66 -1.56 -4.32
CA GLN A 75 -13.04 -1.48 -5.65
C GLN A 75 -12.37 -2.80 -6.01
N SER A 76 -11.63 -3.41 -5.08
CA SER A 76 -11.01 -4.73 -5.30
C SER A 76 -12.02 -5.80 -5.70
N ARG A 77 -13.18 -5.86 -5.03
CA ARG A 77 -14.24 -6.84 -5.34
C ARG A 77 -14.87 -6.55 -6.70
N THR A 78 -15.05 -5.29 -7.04
CA THR A 78 -15.62 -4.87 -8.33
C THR A 78 -14.67 -5.17 -9.48
N GLU A 79 -13.37 -4.89 -9.33
CA GLU A 79 -12.38 -5.20 -10.35
C GLU A 79 -12.30 -6.71 -10.59
N LEU A 80 -12.22 -7.54 -9.53
CA LEU A 80 -12.29 -9.02 -9.61
C LEU A 80 -13.54 -9.54 -10.35
N ASN A 81 -14.64 -8.79 -10.32
CA ASN A 81 -15.87 -9.17 -11.01
C ASN A 81 -15.89 -8.70 -12.48
N LEU A 82 -15.17 -7.62 -12.82
CA LEU A 82 -15.08 -7.10 -14.19
C LEU A 82 -14.01 -7.80 -15.04
N ASN A 83 -13.02 -8.45 -14.42
CA ASN A 83 -11.97 -9.20 -15.11
C ASN A 83 -12.26 -10.71 -15.24
N SER A 84 -13.52 -11.13 -15.06
CA SER A 84 -13.98 -12.52 -15.15
C SER A 84 -14.68 -12.87 -16.46
#